data_AF-A0A1C5ADK2-F1
#
_entry.id   AF-A0A1C5ADK2-F1
#
_cell.length_a   1.000
_cell.length_b   1.000
_cell.length_c   1.000
_cell.angle_alpha   90.00
_cell.angle_beta   90.00
_cell.angle_gamma   90.00
#
_symmetry.space_group_name_H-M   'P 1'
#
loop_
_entity.id
_entity.type
_entity.pdbx_description
1 polymer ?
#
loop_
_entity_poly.entity_id
_entity_poly.type
_entity_poly.pdbx_seq_one_letter_code
_entity_poly.pdbx_strand_id
1 'polypeptide(L)'
;MTVMDDWVTAACAELGLDPAEVSVPTVLDLAKDVAHQVLRPGAPVTAYLLGVAVGRGADPAATAGRLSELAGTWPVELGSDRPAGSDPAR
;
A
#
# COMPACT_ATOMS: atom_id res chain seq x y z
N MET A 1 -15.15 -4.45 -18.32
CA MET A 1 -15.02 -3.64 -17.11
C MET A 1 -15.23 -4.55 -15.92
N THR A 2 -14.32 -4.48 -14.97
CA THR A 2 -14.40 -5.19 -13.69
C THR A 2 -15.12 -4.32 -12.66
N VAL A 3 -15.58 -4.91 -11.55
CA VAL A 3 -16.14 -4.16 -10.41
C VAL A 3 -15.16 -3.10 -9.89
N MET A 4 -13.84 -3.35 -10.01
CA MET A 4 -12.80 -2.38 -9.67
C MET A 4 -12.79 -1.19 -10.63
N ASP A 5 -12.90 -1.42 -11.94
CA ASP A 5 -12.92 -0.34 -12.93
C ASP A 5 -14.14 0.58 -12.72
N ASP A 6 -15.31 -0.01 -12.45
CA ASP A 6 -16.53 0.74 -12.18
C ASP A 6 -16.41 1.56 -10.89
N TRP A 7 -15.84 0.95 -9.84
CA TRP A 7 -15.61 1.64 -8.57
C TRP A 7 -14.63 2.80 -8.70
N VAL A 8 -13.51 2.61 -9.38
CA VAL A 8 -12.50 3.65 -9.60
C VAL A 8 -13.11 4.80 -10.40
N THR A 9 -13.90 4.49 -11.43
CA THR A 9 -14.62 5.51 -12.21
C THR A 9 -15.57 6.32 -11.33
N ALA A 10 -16.39 5.65 -10.51
CA ALA A 10 -17.34 6.32 -9.62
C ALA A 10 -16.64 7.17 -8.54
N ALA A 11 -15.58 6.64 -7.92
CA ALA A 11 -14.81 7.36 -6.91
C ALA A 11 -14.09 8.58 -7.49
N CYS A 12 -13.53 8.46 -8.71
CA CYS A 12 -12.91 9.60 -9.38
C CYS A 12 -13.93 10.70 -9.70
N ALA A 13 -15.14 10.33 -10.13
CA ALA A 13 -16.21 11.30 -10.38
C ALA A 13 -16.61 12.07 -9.11
N GLU A 14 -16.70 11.39 -7.96
CA GLU A 14 -16.99 12.03 -6.66
C GLU A 14 -15.87 12.98 -6.21
N LEU A 15 -14.61 12.60 -6.47
CA LEU A 15 -13.43 13.36 -6.03
C LEU A 15 -12.97 14.43 -7.04
N GLY A 16 -13.59 14.50 -8.23
CA GLY A 16 -13.15 15.39 -9.31
C GLY A 16 -11.79 15.03 -9.90
N LEU A 17 -11.46 13.74 -9.96
CA LEU A 17 -10.22 13.19 -10.50
C LEU A 17 -10.44 12.62 -11.90
N ASP A 18 -9.39 12.58 -12.73
CA ASP A 18 -9.40 11.84 -14.00
C ASP A 18 -9.07 10.35 -13.75
N PRO A 19 -9.97 9.39 -14.06
CA PRO A 19 -9.68 7.98 -13.96
C PRO A 19 -8.42 7.53 -14.73
N ALA A 20 -8.05 8.24 -15.80
CA ALA A 20 -6.84 7.94 -16.58
C ALA A 20 -5.53 8.22 -15.83
N GLU A 21 -5.58 9.03 -14.77
CA GLU A 21 -4.44 9.31 -13.90
C GLU A 21 -4.25 8.26 -12.79
N VAL A 22 -5.22 7.35 -12.60
CA VAL A 22 -5.18 6.34 -11.55
C VAL A 22 -4.60 5.03 -12.08
N SER A 23 -3.33 4.76 -11.78
CA SER A 23 -2.72 3.45 -12.05
C SER A 23 -3.12 2.41 -10.99
N VAL A 24 -4.28 1.78 -11.19
CA VAL A 24 -4.77 0.69 -10.33
C VAL A 24 -3.75 -0.46 -10.19
N PRO A 25 -3.12 -0.98 -11.27
CA PRO A 25 -2.15 -2.07 -11.15
C PRO A 25 -0.97 -1.69 -10.25
N THR A 26 -0.42 -0.48 -10.39
CA THR A 26 0.70 -0.01 -9.56
C THR A 26 0.34 0.02 -8.08
N VAL A 27 -0.84 0.52 -7.73
CA VAL A 27 -1.28 0.58 -6.33
C VAL A 27 -1.48 -0.82 -5.75
N LEU A 28 -2.08 -1.72 -6.53
CA LEU A 28 -2.34 -3.10 -6.07
C LEU A 28 -1.07 -3.93 -5.97
N ASP A 29 -0.12 -3.77 -6.89
CA ASP A 29 1.19 -4.44 -6.82
C ASP A 29 2.00 -3.96 -5.62
N LEU A 30 2.03 -2.66 -5.35
CA LEU A 30 2.68 -2.12 -4.15
C LEU A 30 2.03 -2.65 -2.87
N ALA A 31 0.69 -2.63 -2.80
CA ALA A 31 -0.05 -3.18 -1.66
C ALA A 31 0.26 -4.67 -1.45
N LYS A 32 0.37 -5.43 -2.55
CA LYS A 32 0.74 -6.85 -2.54
C LYS A 32 2.16 -7.05 -2.01
N ASP A 33 3.14 -6.27 -2.46
CA ASP A 33 4.53 -6.38 -2.01
C ASP A 33 4.62 -6.15 -0.50
N VAL A 34 4.00 -5.08 -0.01
CA VAL A 34 4.02 -4.73 1.43
C VAL A 34 3.28 -5.77 2.27
N ALA A 35 2.13 -6.26 1.81
CA ALA A 35 1.37 -7.28 2.53
C ALA A 35 2.16 -8.59 2.71
N HIS A 36 2.99 -8.95 1.74
CA HIS A 36 3.77 -10.17 1.74
C HIS A 36 5.13 -10.04 2.43
N GLN A 37 5.82 -8.91 2.26
CA GLN A 37 7.21 -8.74 2.72
C GLN A 37 7.34 -7.99 4.04
N VAL A 38 6.35 -7.16 4.41
CA VAL A 38 6.41 -6.27 5.58
C VAL A 38 5.40 -6.70 6.64
N LEU A 39 4.12 -6.42 6.43
CA LEU A 39 2.99 -6.91 7.22
C LEU A 39 1.67 -6.62 6.50
N ARG A 40 0.66 -7.48 6.68
CA ARG A 40 -0.65 -7.34 6.03
C ARG A 40 -1.32 -5.97 6.28
N PRO A 41 -1.39 -5.44 7.52
CA PRO A 41 -1.91 -4.09 7.76
C PRO A 41 -1.11 -2.96 7.09
N GLY A 42 0.13 -3.21 6.67
CA GLY A 42 1.00 -2.21 6.01
C GLY A 42 0.55 -1.85 4.61
N ALA A 43 -0.20 -2.72 3.92
CA ALA A 43 -0.68 -2.47 2.56
C ALA A 43 -1.56 -1.21 2.44
N PRO A 44 -2.68 -1.07 3.19
CA PRO A 44 -3.49 0.15 3.12
C PRO A 44 -2.74 1.40 3.59
N VAL A 45 -1.86 1.28 4.59
CA VAL A 45 -1.03 2.40 5.08
C VAL A 45 -0.07 2.88 3.98
N THR A 46 0.53 1.96 3.23
CA THR A 46 1.47 2.31 2.15
C THR A 46 0.75 2.94 0.97
N ALA A 47 -0.44 2.46 0.59
CA ALA A 47 -1.25 3.10 -0.44
C ALA A 47 -1.62 4.55 -0.07
N TYR A 48 -1.96 4.79 1.20
CA TYR A 48 -2.21 6.15 1.69
C TYR A 48 -0.95 7.03 1.63
N LEU A 49 0.22 6.51 2.04
CA LEU A 49 1.50 7.23 1.97
C LEU A 49 1.92 7.56 0.53
N LEU A 50 1.72 6.63 -0.41
CA LEU A 50 1.91 6.87 -1.84
C LEU A 50 1.05 8.05 -2.30
N GLY A 51 -0.24 8.04 -1.97
CA GLY A 51 -1.16 9.14 -2.29
C GLY A 51 -0.72 10.47 -1.69
N VAL A 52 -0.29 10.51 -0.42
CA VAL A 52 0.22 11.72 0.24
C VAL A 52 1.48 12.25 -0.44
N ALA A 53 2.41 11.38 -0.85
CA ALA A 53 3.63 11.79 -1.53
C ALA A 53 3.34 12.35 -2.94
N VAL A 54 2.48 11.68 -3.70
CA VAL A 54 2.03 12.15 -5.03
C VAL A 54 1.30 13.48 -4.93
N GLY A 55 0.41 13.64 -3.94
CA GLY A 55 -0.27 14.92 -3.66
C GLY A 55 0.67 16.06 -3.25
N ARG A 56 1.93 15.75 -2.90
CA ARG A 56 3.01 16.72 -2.65
C ARG A 56 3.94 16.93 -3.84
N GLY A 57 3.59 16.38 -5.01
CA GLY A 57 4.34 16.55 -6.26
C GLY A 57 5.38 15.47 -6.55
N ALA A 58 5.36 14.35 -5.83
CA ALA A 58 6.24 13.22 -6.16
C ALA A 58 5.72 12.47 -7.40
N ASP A 59 6.65 11.96 -8.22
CA ASP A 59 6.30 11.09 -9.35
C ASP A 59 5.69 9.77 -8.85
N PRO A 60 4.49 9.37 -9.31
CA PRO A 60 3.82 8.16 -8.82
C PRO A 60 4.62 6.88 -9.05
N ALA A 61 5.18 6.70 -10.25
CA ALA A 61 5.87 5.47 -10.63
C ALA A 61 7.19 5.31 -9.87
N ALA A 62 8.00 6.36 -9.79
CA ALA A 62 9.25 6.38 -9.03
C ALA A 62 8.99 6.21 -7.53
N THR A 63 7.93 6.82 -6.99
CA THR A 63 7.58 6.69 -5.57
C THR A 63 7.13 5.27 -5.25
N ALA A 64 6.27 4.67 -6.07
CA ALA A 64 5.84 3.28 -5.91
C ALA A 64 7.03 2.32 -6.01
N GLY A 65 7.93 2.51 -6.99
CA GLY A 65 9.14 1.70 -7.15
C GLY A 65 10.03 1.73 -5.91
N ARG A 66 10.31 2.91 -5.36
CA ARG A 66 11.10 3.07 -4.13
C ARG A 66 10.46 2.39 -2.92
N LEU A 67 9.13 2.43 -2.80
CA LEU A 67 8.41 1.77 -1.71
C LEU A 67 8.40 0.24 -1.88
N SER A 68 8.27 -0.27 -3.10
CA SER A 68 8.41 -1.70 -3.39
C SER A 68 9.84 -2.20 -3.11
N GLU A 69 10.87 -1.45 -3.49
CA GLU A 69 12.28 -1.77 -3.17
C GLU A 69 12.52 -1.81 -1.65
N LEU A 70 11.97 -0.85 -0.91
CA LEU A 70 12.01 -0.83 0.55
C LEU A 70 11.30 -2.04 1.16
N ALA A 71 10.12 -2.40 0.65
CA ALA A 71 9.38 -3.57 1.10
C ALA A 71 10.17 -4.87 0.87
N GLY A 72 10.80 -5.01 -0.31
CA GLY A 72 11.59 -6.19 -0.67
C GLY A 72 12.88 -6.36 0.14
N THR A 73 13.37 -5.30 0.78
CA THR A 73 14.58 -5.32 1.63
C THR A 73 14.26 -5.20 3.12
N TRP A 74 12.98 -5.26 3.50
CA TRP A 74 12.55 -5.05 4.87
C TRP A 74 13.06 -6.16 5.81
N PRO A 75 13.67 -5.84 6.96
CA PRO A 75 14.23 -6.85 7.87
C PRO A 75 13.13 -7.72 8.49
N VAL A 76 13.22 -9.04 8.28
CA VAL A 76 12.27 -10.03 8.84
C VAL A 76 12.24 -10.02 10.38
N GLU A 77 13.36 -9.67 11.03
CA GLU A 77 13.43 -9.62 12.51
C GLU A 77 12.51 -8.55 13.13
N LEU A 78 12.22 -7.44 12.44
CA LEU A 78 11.34 -6.38 12.95
C LEU A 78 9.84 -6.66 12.77
N GLY A 79 9.49 -7.69 11.96
CA GLY A 79 8.11 -8.18 11.80
C GLY A 79 7.72 -9.27 12.80
N SER A 80 8.64 -9.66 13.68
CA SER A 80 8.53 -10.81 14.58
C SER A 80 8.46 -10.39 16.05
N ASP A 81 7.71 -9.35 16.40
CA ASP A 81 7.35 -9.14 17.81
C ASP A 81 6.29 -10.17 18.21
N ARG A 82 6.79 -11.35 18.59
CA ARG A 82 6.09 -12.36 19.37
C ARG A 82 5.92 -11.81 20.80
N PRO A 83 4.71 -11.60 21.34
CA PRO A 83 4.57 -11.70 22.78
C PRO A 83 4.69 -13.18 23.13
N ALA A 84 5.90 -13.65 23.41
CA ALA A 84 6.09 -14.84 24.21
C ALA A 84 5.83 -14.46 25.66
N GLY A 85 4.69 -14.89 26.18
CA GLY A 85 4.47 -14.97 27.62
C GLY A 85 3.32 -14.15 28.12
N SER A 86 2.13 -14.73 28.03
CA SER A 86 1.16 -14.60 29.12
C SER A 86 0.26 -15.82 29.11
N ASP A 87 0.67 -16.84 29.86
CA ASP A 87 -0.25 -17.70 30.62
C ASP A 87 0.50 -18.36 31.79
N PRO A 88 -0.17 -18.73 32.89
CA PRO A 88 -0.84 -17.86 33.86
C PRO A 88 -0.18 -17.99 35.24
N ALA A 89 -0.69 -17.20 36.20
CA ALA A 89 -0.36 -17.21 37.61
C ALA A 89 0.08 -18.59 38.18
N ARG A 90 1.33 -18.63 38.62
CA ARG A 90 1.84 -19.50 39.69
C ARG A 90 2.00 -18.66 40.94
#